data_AF-A0A2E8K513-F1
#
_entry.id   AF-A0A2E8K513-F1
#
_cell.length_a   1.000
_cell.length_b   1.000
_cell.length_c   1.000
_cell.angle_alpha   90.00
_cell.angle_beta   90.00
_cell.angle_gamma   90.00
#
_symmetry.space_group_name_H-M   'P 1'
#
loop_
_entity.id
_entity.type
_entity.pdbx_description
1 polymer ?
#
loop_
_entity_poly.entity_id
_entity_poly.type
_entity_poly.pdbx_seq_one_letter_code
_entity_poly.pdbx_strand_id
1 'polypeptide(L)'
;MESLKNARYTSLSTWRRNGNEVSTPVWFAAASDTTFFCFSAADAGKVKRLRNSPRARVASCDARGGKLGEWHDAKAYLVTDDSDQTGQAYALLKQKYGIQMSITNLMSRLSGRINNRAVIRIELEKVNGI
;
A
#
# COMPACT_ATOMS: atom_id res chain seq x y z
N MET A 1 -2.42 -19.68 -8.78
CA MET A 1 -2.72 -18.50 -7.95
C MET A 1 -1.47 -17.65 -7.90
N GLU A 2 -1.48 -16.41 -8.40
CA GLU A 2 -0.33 -15.52 -8.28
C GLU A 2 -0.20 -15.07 -6.83
N SER A 3 0.95 -15.39 -6.21
CA SER A 3 1.24 -14.95 -4.84
C SER A 3 1.24 -13.43 -4.78
N LEU A 4 0.51 -12.84 -3.83
CA LEU A 4 0.39 -11.39 -3.66
C LEU A 4 1.76 -10.70 -3.75
N LYS A 5 2.82 -11.26 -3.17
CA LYS A 5 4.19 -10.69 -3.22
C LYS A 5 4.72 -10.38 -4.62
N ASN A 6 4.34 -11.17 -5.62
CA ASN A 6 4.80 -11.04 -7.01
C ASN A 6 3.96 -10.04 -7.81
N ALA A 7 2.74 -9.73 -7.34
CA ALA A 7 1.85 -8.82 -8.04
C ALA A 7 2.45 -7.42 -8.12
N ARG A 8 2.20 -6.75 -9.24
CA ARG A 8 2.73 -5.40 -9.51
C ARG A 8 1.92 -4.30 -8.83
N TYR A 9 0.62 -4.52 -8.65
CA TYR A 9 -0.30 -3.64 -7.93
C TYR A 9 -1.09 -4.44 -6.91
N THR A 10 -1.43 -3.80 -5.80
CA THR A 10 -2.40 -4.31 -4.84
C THR A 10 -3.49 -3.28 -4.63
N SER A 11 -4.73 -3.73 -4.53
CA SER A 11 -5.84 -2.90 -4.12
C SER A 11 -5.81 -2.79 -2.60
N LEU A 12 -5.44 -1.63 -2.08
CA LEU A 12 -5.50 -1.35 -0.64
C LEU A 12 -6.89 -0.83 -0.30
N SER A 13 -7.66 -1.65 0.41
CA SER A 13 -8.94 -1.27 0.99
C SER A 13 -8.78 -0.77 2.41
N THR A 14 -9.43 0.36 2.69
CA THR A 14 -9.47 1.02 4.00
C THR A 14 -10.89 1.50 4.29
N TRP A 15 -11.25 1.68 5.55
CA TRP A 15 -12.62 2.02 5.94
C TRP A 15 -12.75 3.46 6.38
N ARG A 16 -13.81 4.13 5.92
CA ARG A 16 -14.25 5.41 6.47
C ARG A 16 -14.81 5.19 7.88
N ARG A 17 -14.90 6.27 8.66
CA ARG A 17 -15.50 6.24 10.01
C ARG A 17 -16.94 5.71 10.02
N ASN A 18 -17.68 5.94 8.94
CA ASN A 18 -19.04 5.45 8.75
C ASN A 18 -19.12 3.97 8.28
N GLY A 19 -18.00 3.25 8.23
CA GLY A 19 -17.97 1.85 7.81
C GLY A 19 -17.90 1.62 6.29
N ASN A 20 -17.94 2.67 5.46
CA ASN A 20 -17.82 2.48 4.01
C ASN A 20 -16.38 2.14 3.62
N GLU A 21 -16.21 1.04 2.89
CA GLU A 21 -14.93 0.63 2.33
C GLU A 21 -14.53 1.53 1.15
N VAL A 22 -13.23 1.80 1.04
CA VAL A 22 -12.62 2.51 -0.08
C VAL A 22 -11.38 1.76 -0.53
N SER A 23 -11.47 1.15 -1.70
CA SER A 23 -10.39 0.44 -2.38
C SER A 23 -9.59 1.38 -3.26
N THR A 24 -8.27 1.21 -3.26
CA THR A 24 -7.38 2.05 -4.07
C THR A 24 -6.20 1.24 -4.57
N PRO A 25 -5.93 1.19 -5.89
CA PRO A 25 -4.73 0.53 -6.41
C PRO A 25 -3.48 1.27 -5.94
N VAL A 26 -2.50 0.52 -5.47
CA VAL A 26 -1.19 1.03 -5.04
C VAL A 26 -0.07 0.13 -5.53
N TRP A 27 1.09 0.74 -5.78
CA TRP A 27 2.35 0.02 -5.83
C TRP A 27 2.79 -0.36 -4.44
N PHE A 28 3.42 -1.52 -4.32
CA PHE A 28 3.84 -2.08 -3.04
C PHE A 28 5.02 -3.04 -3.23
N ALA A 29 5.86 -3.13 -2.22
CA ALA A 29 6.97 -4.08 -2.18
C ALA A 29 6.85 -4.97 -0.94
N ALA A 30 7.31 -6.22 -1.07
CA ALA A 30 7.32 -7.19 0.02
C ALA A 30 8.59 -7.02 0.87
N ALA A 31 8.43 -6.97 2.19
CA ALA A 31 9.51 -7.12 3.17
C ALA A 31 9.61 -8.57 3.68
N SER A 32 8.48 -9.30 3.66
CA SER A 32 8.37 -10.73 3.92
C SER A 32 7.16 -11.28 3.15
N ASP A 33 6.81 -12.56 3.34
CA ASP A 33 5.59 -13.13 2.75
C ASP A 33 4.29 -12.52 3.32
N THR A 34 4.34 -11.89 4.49
CA THR A 34 3.17 -11.31 5.18
C THR A 34 3.26 -9.79 5.38
N THR A 35 4.42 -9.19 5.16
CA THR A 35 4.64 -7.76 5.40
C THR A 35 5.02 -7.05 4.11
N PHE A 36 4.34 -5.95 3.83
CA PHE A 36 4.50 -5.15 2.62
C PHE A 36 4.59 -3.66 2.95
N PHE A 37 5.17 -2.90 2.03
CA PHE A 37 5.25 -1.45 2.11
C PHE A 37 4.70 -0.78 0.85
N CYS A 38 3.96 0.31 1.03
CA CYS A 38 3.63 1.25 -0.04
C CYS A 38 3.83 2.70 0.42
N PHE A 39 3.76 3.64 -0.52
CA PHE A 39 3.78 5.08 -0.22
C PHE A 39 2.52 5.76 -0.73
N SER A 40 2.16 6.87 -0.09
CA SER A 40 1.03 7.71 -0.48
C SER A 40 1.33 9.17 -0.14
N ALA A 41 0.64 10.12 -0.78
CA ALA A 41 0.62 11.50 -0.29
C ALA A 41 0.09 11.52 1.16
N ALA A 42 0.75 12.29 2.05
CA ALA A 42 0.48 12.29 3.49
C ALA A 42 -0.92 12.79 3.89
N ASP A 43 -1.65 13.39 2.97
CA ASP A 43 -3.02 13.87 3.15
C ASP A 43 -4.03 13.17 2.23
N ALA A 44 -3.61 12.08 1.58
CA ALA A 44 -4.52 11.20 0.86
C ALA A 44 -5.58 10.64 1.81
N GLY A 45 -6.78 10.40 1.28
CA GLY A 45 -7.90 9.89 2.09
C GLY A 45 -7.59 8.58 2.82
N LYS A 46 -6.78 7.70 2.22
CA LYS A 46 -6.34 6.44 2.86
C LYS A 46 -5.45 6.70 4.06
N VAL A 47 -4.53 7.66 3.98
CA VAL A 47 -3.67 8.05 5.11
C VAL A 47 -4.52 8.60 6.25
N LYS A 48 -5.48 9.48 5.95
CA LYS A 48 -6.43 10.00 6.96
C LYS A 48 -7.24 8.87 7.63
N ARG A 49 -7.67 7.86 6.86
CA ARG A 49 -8.38 6.69 7.41
C ARG A 49 -7.47 5.82 8.28
N LEU A 50 -6.24 5.56 7.85
CA LEU A 50 -5.25 4.77 8.59
C LEU A 50 -4.78 5.43 9.89
N ARG A 51 -4.80 6.77 9.98
CA ARG A 51 -4.63 7.47 11.27
C ARG A 51 -5.72 7.13 12.30
N ASN A 52 -6.92 6.80 11.85
CA ASN A 52 -8.06 6.51 12.72
C ASN A 52 -8.25 5.02 13.01
N SER A 53 -7.88 4.14 12.07
CA SER A 53 -8.07 2.71 12.21
C SER A 53 -7.07 1.95 11.33
N PRO A 54 -6.41 0.90 11.84
CA PRO A 54 -5.50 0.09 11.05
C PRO A 54 -6.22 -0.90 10.13
N ARG A 55 -7.56 -0.99 10.18
CA ARG A 55 -8.34 -1.98 9.42
C ARG A 55 -8.05 -1.85 7.92
N ALA A 56 -7.51 -2.91 7.34
CA ALA A 56 -7.15 -2.99 5.93
C ALA A 56 -7.53 -4.35 5.35
N ARG A 57 -7.61 -4.42 4.02
CA ARG A 57 -7.50 -5.68 3.28
C ARG A 57 -6.85 -5.42 1.94
N VAL A 58 -6.23 -6.45 1.38
CA VAL A 58 -5.47 -6.35 0.14
C VAL A 58 -5.78 -7.48 -0.82
N ALA A 59 -5.75 -7.18 -2.11
CA ALA A 59 -5.90 -8.15 -3.19
C ALA A 59 -5.03 -7.72 -4.37
N SER A 60 -4.45 -8.67 -5.11
CA SER A 60 -3.76 -8.32 -6.35
C SER A 60 -4.74 -7.69 -7.34
N CYS A 61 -4.29 -6.66 -8.04
CA CYS A 61 -5.09 -5.94 -9.02
C CYS A 61 -4.27 -5.48 -10.22
N ASP A 62 -4.95 -4.97 -11.24
CA ASP A 62 -4.33 -4.21 -12.32
C ASP A 62 -4.14 -2.72 -11.95
N ALA A 63 -3.50 -1.95 -12.84
CA ALA A 63 -3.25 -0.52 -12.63
C ALA A 63 -4.52 0.34 -12.52
N ARG A 64 -5.67 -0.16 -12.99
CA ARG A 64 -6.98 0.53 -12.96
C ARG A 64 -7.81 0.11 -11.74
N GLY A 65 -7.32 -0.84 -10.94
CA GLY A 65 -8.03 -1.38 -9.78
C GLY A 65 -8.93 -2.57 -10.08
N GLY A 66 -8.85 -3.17 -11.28
CA GLY A 66 -9.49 -4.43 -11.61
C GLY A 66 -8.92 -5.56 -10.74
N LYS A 67 -9.76 -6.24 -9.97
CA LYS A 67 -9.35 -7.29 -9.02
C LYS A 67 -8.94 -8.56 -9.75
N LEU A 68 -7.73 -9.05 -9.47
CA LEU A 68 -7.17 -10.27 -10.07
C LEU A 68 -6.98 -11.41 -9.07
N GLY A 69 -7.00 -11.13 -7.76
CA GLY A 69 -6.83 -12.11 -6.69
C GLY A 69 -7.90 -12.06 -5.60
N GLU A 70 -7.75 -12.94 -4.63
CA GLU A 70 -8.59 -12.98 -3.43
C GLU A 70 -8.24 -11.84 -2.46
N TRP A 71 -9.20 -11.51 -1.60
CA TRP A 71 -8.98 -10.55 -0.53
C TRP A 71 -8.29 -11.25 0.64
N HIS A 72 -7.22 -10.64 1.13
CA HIS A 72 -6.53 -11.00 2.35
C HIS A 72 -6.77 -9.92 3.39
N ASP A 73 -7.28 -10.30 4.56
CA ASP A 73 -7.40 -9.38 5.69
C ASP A 73 -6.02 -8.92 6.15
N ALA A 74 -5.94 -7.65 6.53
CA ALA A 74 -4.68 -7.01 6.86
C ALA A 74 -4.85 -5.91 7.90
N LYS A 75 -3.73 -5.53 8.51
CA LYS A 75 -3.61 -4.25 9.21
C LYS A 75 -2.63 -3.37 8.46
N ALA A 76 -2.95 -2.08 8.34
CA ALA A 76 -2.09 -1.10 7.72
C ALA A 76 -1.79 0.05 8.67
N TYR A 77 -0.53 0.44 8.74
CA TYR A 77 -0.02 1.42 9.68
C TYR A 77 0.81 2.47 8.95
N LEU A 78 0.70 3.72 9.40
CA LEU A 78 1.62 4.75 8.96
C LEU A 78 2.95 4.55 9.68
N VAL A 79 4.01 4.51 8.89
CA VAL A 79 5.38 4.47 9.38
C VAL A 79 5.80 5.91 9.69
N THR A 80 6.48 6.11 10.81
CA THR A 80 7.02 7.42 11.19
C THR A 80 8.23 7.76 10.32
N ASP A 81 8.34 9.02 9.91
CA ASP A 81 9.31 9.44 8.88
C ASP A 81 10.77 9.18 9.29
N ASP A 82 11.08 9.17 10.60
CA ASP A 82 12.41 8.92 11.16
C ASP A 82 12.59 7.48 11.69
N SER A 83 12.14 6.49 10.92
CA SER A 83 12.32 5.07 11.28
C SER A 83 13.11 4.32 10.20
N ASP A 84 13.87 3.30 10.62
CA ASP A 84 14.57 2.38 9.72
C ASP A 84 13.61 1.74 8.68
N GLN A 85 12.32 1.62 9.03
CA GLN A 85 11.28 1.11 8.14
C GLN A 85 11.03 2.02 6.93
N THR A 86 11.17 3.34 7.07
CA THR A 86 11.04 4.28 5.95
C THR A 86 12.16 4.03 4.93
N GLY A 87 13.40 3.90 5.40
CA GLY A 87 14.54 3.56 4.54
C GLY A 87 14.37 2.20 3.86
N GLN A 88 13.96 1.18 4.62
CA GLN A 88 13.68 -0.16 4.09
C GLN A 88 12.59 -0.13 3.01
N ALA A 89 11.48 0.57 3.26
CA ALA A 89 10.37 0.67 2.31
C ALA A 89 10.83 1.25 0.97
N TYR A 90 11.57 2.38 0.99
CA TYR A 90 12.09 2.98 -0.23
C TYR A 90 13.09 2.08 -0.95
N ALA A 91 13.97 1.39 -0.22
CA ALA A 91 14.92 0.44 -0.80
C ALA A 91 14.19 -0.70 -1.53
N LEU A 92 13.19 -1.33 -0.89
CA LEU A 92 12.40 -2.42 -1.46
C LEU A 92 11.57 -1.97 -2.68
N LEU A 93 10.95 -0.79 -2.61
CA LEU A 93 10.20 -0.23 -3.73
C LEU A 93 11.13 0.11 -4.90
N LYS A 94 12.31 0.68 -4.65
CA LYS A 94 13.32 0.95 -5.67
C LYS A 94 13.84 -0.35 -6.29
N GLN A 95 14.05 -1.40 -5.49
CA GLN A 95 14.44 -2.71 -5.99
C GLN A 95 13.35 -3.32 -6.90
N LYS A 96 12.07 -3.24 -6.50
CA LYS A 96 10.97 -3.84 -7.24
C LYS A 96 10.62 -3.10 -8.53
N TYR A 97 10.72 -1.78 -8.55
CA TYR A 97 10.27 -0.95 -9.68
C TYR A 97 11.40 -0.23 -10.43
N GLY A 98 12.64 -0.29 -9.97
CA GLY A 98 13.82 0.26 -10.66
C GLY A 98 13.66 1.73 -11.09
N ILE A 99 14.09 2.03 -12.32
CA ILE A 99 14.01 3.37 -12.97
C ILE A 99 12.55 3.77 -13.28
N GLN A 100 11.61 2.83 -13.23
CA GLN A 100 10.18 3.09 -13.47
C GLN A 100 9.58 4.00 -12.39
N MET A 101 10.18 4.04 -11.18
CA MET A 101 9.86 5.01 -10.13
C MET A 101 10.10 6.46 -10.60
N SER A 102 11.18 6.69 -11.37
CA SER A 102 11.51 7.99 -11.96
C SER A 102 10.47 8.44 -12.99
N ILE A 103 9.81 7.48 -13.68
CA ILE A 103 8.81 7.76 -14.72
C ILE A 103 7.41 8.00 -14.11
N THR A 104 7.07 7.40 -12.96
CA THR A 104 5.82 7.70 -12.24
C THR A 104 5.81 9.02 -11.48
N ASN A 105 6.96 9.64 -11.23
CA ASN A 105 6.97 11.04 -10.81
C ASN A 105 6.39 11.96 -11.91
N LEU A 106 6.40 11.52 -13.18
CA LEU A 106 6.03 12.31 -14.36
C LEU A 106 4.59 12.07 -14.84
N MET A 107 4.01 10.88 -14.65
CA MET A 107 2.61 10.60 -15.03
C MET A 107 1.59 11.07 -13.98
N SER A 108 1.67 12.37 -13.72
CA SER A 108 0.54 13.30 -13.80
C SER A 108 -0.61 13.16 -12.78
N ARG A 109 -0.74 14.20 -11.94
CA ARG A 109 -2.03 14.73 -11.44
C ARG A 109 -2.73 14.00 -10.29
N LEU A 110 -1.98 13.38 -9.37
CA LEU A 110 -2.45 13.23 -7.98
C LEU A 110 -2.00 14.44 -7.12
N SER A 111 -2.61 15.59 -7.42
CA SER A 111 -2.84 16.75 -6.53
C SER A 111 -1.69 17.62 -5.96
N GLY A 112 -0.48 17.65 -6.50
CA GLY A 112 0.50 18.72 -6.19
C GLY A 112 1.23 18.63 -4.82
N ARG A 113 1.50 17.42 -4.32
CA ARG A 113 1.98 17.18 -2.93
C ARG A 113 3.24 16.31 -2.83
N ILE A 114 4.18 16.48 -3.75
CA ILE A 114 5.41 15.67 -3.79
C ILE A 114 6.28 15.85 -2.53
N ASN A 115 6.16 16.97 -1.82
CA ASN A 115 7.01 17.30 -0.67
C ASN A 115 6.56 16.66 0.67
N ASN A 116 5.48 15.87 0.71
CA ASN A 116 5.02 15.22 1.95
C ASN A 116 4.40 13.84 1.67
N ARG A 117 5.25 12.80 1.64
CA ARG A 117 4.85 11.40 1.43
C ARG A 117 4.84 10.66 2.77
N ALA A 118 3.83 9.81 2.98
CA ALA A 118 3.78 8.89 4.11
C ALA A 118 4.03 7.45 3.61
N VAL A 119 4.84 6.71 4.35
CA VAL A 119 5.02 5.27 4.16
C VAL A 119 3.93 4.52 4.93
N ILE A 120 3.38 3.48 4.29
CA ILE A 120 2.36 2.60 4.86
C ILE A 120 2.93 1.18 4.91
N ARG A 121 3.01 0.62 6.12
CA ARG A 121 3.28 -0.80 6.35
C ARG A 121 1.98 -1.58 6.35
N ILE A 122 1.90 -2.66 5.59
CA ILE A 122 0.75 -3.55 5.51
C ILE A 122 1.18 -4.92 6.02
N GLU A 123 0.43 -5.47 6.97
CA GLU A 123 0.66 -6.77 7.58
C GLU A 123 -0.56 -7.63 7.32
N LEU A 124 -0.40 -8.76 6.63
CA LEU A 124 -1.48 -9.71 6.46
C LEU A 124 -1.85 -10.31 7.82
N GLU A 125 -3.15 -10.38 8.10
CA GLU A 125 -3.63 -11.15 9.23
C GLU A 125 -3.44 -12.63 8.91
N LYS A 126 -2.94 -13.39 9.88
CA LYS A 126 -2.87 -14.84 9.73
C LYS A 126 -4.29 -15.33 9.48
N VAL A 127 -4.50 -16.09 8.42
CA VAL A 127 -5.69 -16.93 8.32
C VAL A 127 -5.56 -17.87 9.52
N ASN A 128 -6.37 -17.66 10.55
CA ASN A 128 -6.51 -18.63 11.63
C ASN A 128 -7.11 -19.87 10.99
N GLY A 129 -6.23 -20.74 10.49
CA GLY A 129 -6.60 -22.07 10.03
C GLY A 129 -7.10 -22.87 11.21
N ILE A 130 -8.33 -23.33 11.10
CA ILE A 130 -8.82 -24.56 11.72
C ILE A 130 -7.96 -25.71 11.21
#